data_AF-A0A0C9VXY6-F1
#
_entry.id   AF-A0A0C9VXY6-F1
#
_cell.length_a   1.000
_cell.length_b   1.000
_cell.length_c   1.000
_cell.angle_alpha   90.00
_cell.angle_beta   90.00
_cell.angle_gamma   90.00
#
_symmetry.space_group_name_H-M   'P 1'
#
loop_
_entity.id
_entity.type
_entity.pdbx_description
1 polymer ?
#
loop_
_entity_poly.entity_id
_entity_poly.type
_entity_poly.pdbx_seq_one_letter_code
_entity_poly.pdbx_strand_id
1 'polypeptide(L)'
;MSQILACLEDTRYTSVESLCIQSDKREADSVLQKVPGWINYTNCPKLEHLDLGGFRIPDSLPPIPYLKSLSLATERASTGMPVPSFSLHDALLSASNLSSLTLFGTTRSFGDLYLTANSISLPSLRELKIYPQDHDFPGLDRIIIAIDATDLDHLEFVPRWGFGILSHAPFWPLGVPKFPRLRKIRLKNTVNEHSNMALLASAFPMLRHAALGGLEVSAFIARSPRPIDRWEELESLTIIGPEYTFMEQLLGWLEERYQTGRGMLHVRLEGLASTSDFLEFHNKILQFAVVELDDIKLKIGKATFVVTPSIQAKLSKATPDIASALGNIRNSDLVPCEDDDDNPVGFDDF
;
A
#
# COMPACT_ATOMS: atom_id res chain seq x y z
N MET A 1 -23.55 21.82 6.19
CA MET A 1 -23.48 20.80 5.13
C MET A 1 -24.79 20.03 4.88
N SER A 2 -25.68 19.83 5.87
CA SER A 2 -26.93 19.06 5.67
C SER A 2 -27.87 19.63 4.58
N GLN A 3 -27.93 20.95 4.42
CA GLN A 3 -28.72 21.58 3.33
C GLN A 3 -28.13 21.33 1.93
N ILE A 4 -26.81 21.21 1.80
CA ILE A 4 -26.17 20.90 0.51
C ILE A 4 -26.47 19.46 0.11
N LEU A 5 -26.36 18.51 1.06
CA LEU A 5 -26.67 17.09 0.81
C LEU A 5 -28.14 16.87 0.46
N ALA A 6 -29.08 17.58 1.11
CA ALA A 6 -30.50 17.50 0.80
C ALA A 6 -30.84 18.03 -0.61
N CYS A 7 -30.13 19.05 -1.11
CA CYS A 7 -30.30 19.51 -2.49
C CYS A 7 -29.79 18.50 -3.54
N LEU A 8 -28.89 17.58 -3.16
CA LEU A 8 -28.37 16.56 -4.07
C LEU A 8 -29.32 15.35 -4.22
N GLU A 9 -30.27 15.15 -3.31
CA GLU A 9 -31.17 13.97 -3.31
C GLU A 9 -32.12 13.92 -4.51
N ASP A 10 -32.53 15.07 -5.06
CA ASP A 10 -33.45 15.18 -6.21
C ASP A 10 -32.74 15.38 -7.56
N THR A 11 -31.41 15.42 -7.59
CA THR A 11 -30.65 15.74 -8.81
C THR A 11 -30.14 14.48 -9.50
N ARG A 12 -30.45 14.32 -10.80
CA ARG A 12 -29.87 13.26 -11.63
C ARG A 12 -28.52 13.70 -12.18
N TYR A 13 -27.49 12.89 -11.93
CA TYR A 13 -26.11 13.13 -12.35
C TYR A 13 -25.72 12.18 -13.49
N THR A 14 -26.33 12.36 -14.66
CA THR A 14 -26.21 11.44 -15.80
C THR A 14 -24.82 11.41 -16.46
N SER A 15 -23.90 12.30 -16.07
CA SER A 15 -22.55 12.42 -16.63
C SER A 15 -21.43 12.12 -15.63
N VAL A 16 -21.74 11.76 -14.38
CA VAL A 16 -20.70 11.53 -13.37
C VAL A 16 -20.09 10.15 -13.57
N GLU A 17 -18.83 10.11 -13.98
CA GLU A 17 -18.03 8.90 -14.21
C GLU A 17 -17.15 8.55 -13.00
N SER A 18 -16.74 9.57 -12.23
CA SER A 18 -15.93 9.42 -11.04
C SER A 18 -16.50 10.25 -9.89
N LEU A 19 -16.58 9.64 -8.71
CA LEU A 19 -17.04 10.27 -7.50
C LEU A 19 -16.09 9.95 -6.35
N CYS A 20 -15.53 11.00 -5.75
CA CYS A 20 -14.72 10.91 -4.55
C CYS A 20 -15.43 11.68 -3.43
N ILE A 21 -15.68 11.00 -2.33
CA ILE A 21 -16.25 11.60 -1.12
C ILE A 21 -15.28 11.34 0.01
N GLN A 22 -14.80 12.40 0.63
CA GLN A 22 -13.93 12.36 1.81
C GLN A 22 -14.57 13.15 2.95
N SER A 23 -14.74 12.52 4.11
CA SER A 23 -15.16 13.20 5.33
C SER A 23 -13.94 13.77 6.04
N ASP A 24 -14.08 14.99 6.56
CA ASP A 24 -13.12 15.51 7.53
C ASP A 24 -13.34 14.83 8.89
N LYS A 25 -12.25 14.54 9.60
CA LYS A 25 -12.23 13.86 10.91
C LYS A 25 -13.08 14.57 11.96
N ARG A 26 -13.33 15.87 11.78
CA ARG A 26 -14.12 16.71 12.68
C ARG A 26 -15.63 16.50 12.55
N GLU A 27 -16.10 15.94 11.44
CA GLU A 27 -17.54 15.76 11.15
C GLU A 27 -18.04 14.32 11.28
N ALA A 28 -17.13 13.36 11.48
CA ALA A 28 -17.43 11.93 11.62
C ALA A 28 -18.41 11.62 12.77
N ASP A 29 -18.42 12.45 13.82
CA ASP A 29 -19.20 12.19 15.02
C ASP A 29 -20.69 12.56 14.94
N SER A 30 -21.17 13.35 13.95
CA SER A 30 -22.55 13.90 14.05
C SER A 30 -23.44 13.89 12.81
N VAL A 31 -22.96 13.88 11.55
CA VAL A 31 -23.87 14.09 10.39
C VAL A 31 -23.63 13.16 9.20
N LEU A 32 -22.41 12.64 9.02
CA LEU A 32 -22.03 11.90 7.81
C LEU A 32 -22.00 10.37 8.02
N GLN A 33 -22.99 9.82 8.72
CA GLN A 33 -23.00 8.39 9.05
C GLN A 33 -23.56 7.48 7.95
N LYS A 34 -24.01 8.03 6.81
CA LYS A 34 -24.59 7.25 5.71
C LYS A 34 -24.06 7.76 4.38
N VAL A 35 -23.70 6.83 3.49
CA VAL A 35 -23.51 7.16 2.08
C VAL A 35 -24.79 7.81 1.56
N PRO A 36 -24.69 8.93 0.83
CA PRO A 36 -25.87 9.57 0.28
C PRO A 36 -26.67 8.61 -0.61
N GLY A 37 -27.97 8.48 -0.36
CA GLY A 37 -28.84 7.54 -1.10
C GLY A 37 -28.94 7.82 -2.61
N TRP A 38 -28.50 9.01 -3.04
CA TRP A 38 -28.43 9.37 -4.46
C TRP A 38 -27.28 8.71 -5.21
N ILE A 39 -26.29 8.11 -4.55
CA ILE A 39 -25.24 7.34 -5.24
C ILE A 39 -25.82 5.99 -5.63
N ASN A 40 -26.45 5.88 -6.80
CA ASN A 40 -26.99 4.63 -7.31
C ASN A 40 -27.03 4.65 -8.85
N TYR A 41 -27.29 3.50 -9.49
CA TYR A 41 -27.30 3.40 -10.95
C TYR A 41 -28.37 4.29 -11.64
N THR A 42 -29.43 4.70 -10.95
CA THR A 42 -30.49 5.54 -11.54
C THR A 42 -30.04 6.99 -11.62
N ASN A 43 -29.36 7.47 -10.59
CA ASN A 43 -28.90 8.85 -10.49
C ASN A 43 -27.51 9.05 -11.07
N CYS A 44 -26.64 8.04 -11.00
CA CYS A 44 -25.28 8.03 -11.52
C CYS A 44 -25.07 6.84 -12.48
N PRO A 45 -25.79 6.77 -13.62
CA PRO A 45 -25.78 5.61 -14.52
C PRO A 45 -24.44 5.36 -15.21
N LYS A 46 -23.53 6.34 -15.21
CA LYS A 46 -22.19 6.25 -15.82
C LYS A 46 -21.07 6.10 -14.79
N LEU A 47 -21.39 5.91 -13.51
CA LEU A 47 -20.36 5.87 -12.48
C LEU A 47 -19.46 4.63 -12.63
N GLU A 48 -18.19 4.88 -12.91
CA GLU A 48 -17.16 3.85 -13.06
C GLU A 48 -16.18 3.83 -11.88
N HIS A 49 -15.99 4.97 -11.21
CA HIS A 49 -15.03 5.10 -10.11
C HIS A 49 -15.72 5.67 -8.87
N LEU A 50 -15.61 4.95 -7.76
CA LEU A 50 -16.16 5.36 -6.46
C LEU A 50 -15.06 5.29 -5.40
N ASP A 51 -14.77 6.43 -4.78
CA ASP A 51 -13.87 6.53 -3.62
C ASP A 51 -14.63 7.11 -2.42
N LEU A 52 -14.71 6.32 -1.35
CA LEU A 52 -15.41 6.65 -0.12
C LEU A 52 -14.44 6.60 1.04
N GLY A 53 -14.03 7.76 1.56
CA GLY A 53 -13.06 7.87 2.65
C GLY A 53 -13.53 8.69 3.84
N GLY A 54 -13.19 8.27 5.05
CA GLY A 54 -13.53 9.01 6.28
C GLY A 54 -14.98 8.83 6.74
N PHE A 55 -15.74 7.93 6.12
CA PHE A 55 -17.13 7.66 6.49
C PHE A 55 -17.28 6.32 7.21
N ARG A 56 -18.37 6.21 7.97
CA ARG A 56 -18.95 4.90 8.29
C ARG A 56 -19.53 4.33 6.99
N ILE A 57 -18.96 3.24 6.49
CA ILE A 57 -19.46 2.60 5.27
C ILE A 57 -20.91 2.14 5.56
N PRO A 58 -21.88 2.47 4.69
CA PRO A 58 -23.27 2.02 4.83
C PRO A 58 -23.31 0.49 4.84
N ASP A 59 -24.32 -0.11 5.48
CA ASP A 59 -24.43 -1.57 5.59
C ASP A 59 -24.42 -2.29 4.22
N SER A 60 -24.85 -1.60 3.15
CA SER A 60 -24.75 -2.04 1.76
C SER A 60 -24.45 -0.88 0.82
N LEU A 61 -23.72 -1.16 -0.26
CA LEU A 61 -23.63 -0.29 -1.42
C LEU A 61 -24.75 -0.65 -2.40
N PRO A 62 -25.48 0.33 -2.95
CA PRO A 62 -26.46 0.05 -4.00
C PRO A 62 -25.74 -0.52 -5.24
N PRO A 63 -26.43 -1.34 -6.06
CA PRO A 63 -25.80 -1.91 -7.24
C PRO A 63 -25.35 -0.84 -8.23
N ILE A 64 -24.07 -0.86 -8.62
CA ILE A 64 -23.49 0.03 -9.62
C ILE A 64 -22.85 -0.85 -10.71
N PRO A 65 -23.61 -1.26 -11.75
CA PRO A 65 -23.18 -2.31 -12.67
C PRO A 65 -21.95 -1.95 -13.51
N TYR A 66 -21.65 -0.66 -13.69
CA TYR A 66 -20.52 -0.17 -14.47
C TYR A 66 -19.29 0.17 -13.61
N LEU A 67 -19.32 -0.13 -12.31
CA LEU A 67 -18.23 0.20 -11.42
C LEU A 67 -16.97 -0.62 -11.77
N LYS A 68 -15.91 0.09 -12.14
CA LYS A 68 -14.58 -0.45 -12.48
C LYS A 68 -13.58 -0.29 -11.34
N SER A 69 -13.76 0.72 -10.50
CA SER A 69 -12.85 1.02 -9.39
C SER A 69 -13.62 1.36 -8.13
N LEU A 70 -13.26 0.72 -7.01
CA LEU A 70 -13.85 0.95 -5.71
C LEU A 70 -12.74 1.16 -4.68
N SER A 71 -12.76 2.30 -4.00
CA SER A 71 -11.90 2.60 -2.87
C SER A 71 -12.76 2.84 -1.63
N LEU A 72 -12.47 2.11 -0.57
CA LEU A 72 -13.16 2.18 0.70
C LEU A 72 -12.14 2.45 1.80
N ALA A 73 -12.19 3.64 2.38
CA ALA A 73 -11.34 4.05 3.49
C ALA A 73 -12.18 4.32 4.75
N THR A 74 -12.02 3.47 5.76
CA THR A 74 -12.73 3.60 7.04
C THR A 74 -11.83 4.19 8.11
N GLU A 75 -12.46 4.95 9.00
CA GLU A 75 -11.79 5.46 10.18
C GLU A 75 -11.60 4.38 11.25
N ARG A 76 -10.66 4.65 12.16
CA ARG A 76 -10.40 3.80 13.32
C ARG A 76 -11.64 3.82 14.22
N ALA A 77 -12.34 2.70 14.31
CA ALA A 77 -13.45 2.58 15.24
C ALA A 77 -12.97 2.92 16.66
N SER A 78 -13.59 3.92 17.29
CA SER A 78 -13.34 4.23 18.69
C SER A 78 -13.67 3.00 19.54
N THR A 79 -12.77 2.69 20.47
CA THR A 79 -12.91 1.54 21.37
C THR A 79 -14.22 1.66 22.16
N GLY A 80 -15.18 0.78 21.90
CA GLY A 80 -16.42 0.67 22.67
C GLY A 80 -17.71 0.92 21.89
N MET A 81 -17.65 1.41 20.65
CA MET A 81 -18.85 1.55 19.82
C MET A 81 -19.18 0.24 19.09
N PRO A 82 -20.47 -0.19 19.06
CA PRO A 82 -20.90 -1.28 18.20
C PRO A 82 -20.70 -0.86 16.74
N VAL A 83 -19.68 -1.43 16.11
CA VAL A 83 -19.39 -1.22 14.68
C VAL A 83 -20.48 -1.96 13.92
N PRO A 84 -21.25 -1.32 13.03
CA PRO A 84 -22.18 -2.06 12.20
C PRO A 84 -21.35 -2.90 11.24
N SER A 85 -21.85 -4.09 10.94
CA SER A 85 -21.25 -4.96 9.93
C SER A 85 -21.55 -4.38 8.55
N PHE A 86 -20.62 -3.62 7.98
CA PHE A 86 -20.64 -3.43 6.53
C PHE A 86 -20.48 -4.80 5.88
N SER A 87 -21.48 -5.21 5.09
CA SER A 87 -21.40 -6.44 4.31
C SER A 87 -20.55 -6.17 3.07
N LEU A 88 -19.23 -6.29 3.22
CA LEU A 88 -18.30 -6.21 2.10
C LEU A 88 -18.66 -7.22 1.01
N HIS A 89 -19.17 -8.39 1.42
CA HIS A 89 -19.64 -9.44 0.52
C HIS A 89 -20.72 -8.94 -0.42
N ASP A 90 -21.82 -8.39 0.11
CA ASP A 90 -22.94 -7.90 -0.70
C ASP A 90 -22.55 -6.74 -1.61
N ALA A 91 -21.73 -5.82 -1.09
CA ALA A 91 -21.22 -4.69 -1.86
C ALA A 91 -20.43 -5.16 -3.09
N LEU A 92 -19.53 -6.12 -2.92
CA LEU A 92 -18.68 -6.64 -3.99
C LEU A 92 -19.41 -7.57 -4.96
N LEU A 93 -20.43 -8.33 -4.50
CA LEU A 93 -21.27 -9.16 -5.37
C LEU A 93 -21.94 -8.35 -6.48
N SER A 94 -22.31 -7.10 -6.20
CA SER A 94 -22.95 -6.22 -7.17
C SER A 94 -21.99 -5.64 -8.22
N ALA A 95 -20.67 -5.74 -8.01
CA ALA A 95 -19.63 -5.09 -8.79
C ALA A 95 -18.82 -6.08 -9.66
N SER A 96 -19.50 -6.83 -10.53
CA SER A 96 -18.87 -7.86 -11.37
C SER A 96 -17.82 -7.34 -12.38
N ASN A 97 -17.89 -6.06 -12.75
CA ASN A 97 -16.95 -5.38 -13.65
C ASN A 97 -15.77 -4.72 -12.92
N LEU A 98 -15.66 -4.93 -11.60
CA LEU A 98 -14.63 -4.30 -10.79
C LEU A 98 -13.24 -4.78 -11.21
N SER A 99 -12.39 -3.83 -11.58
CA SER A 99 -11.02 -4.05 -12.04
C SER A 99 -9.96 -3.63 -11.02
N SER A 100 -10.30 -2.68 -10.13
CA SER A 100 -9.45 -2.23 -9.03
C SER A 100 -10.26 -2.12 -7.73
N LEU A 101 -9.74 -2.72 -6.66
CA LEU A 101 -10.32 -2.65 -5.32
C LEU A 101 -9.26 -2.18 -4.32
N THR A 102 -9.56 -1.09 -3.62
CA THR A 102 -8.73 -0.55 -2.54
C THR A 102 -9.49 -0.55 -1.23
N LEU A 103 -8.93 -1.19 -0.21
CA LEU A 103 -9.49 -1.29 1.13
C LEU A 103 -8.49 -0.70 2.12
N PHE A 104 -8.87 0.40 2.76
CA PHE A 104 -8.11 1.04 3.83
C PHE A 104 -8.96 1.02 5.10
N GLY A 105 -8.48 0.41 6.18
CA GLY A 105 -9.29 0.37 7.38
C GLY A 105 -8.99 -0.75 8.34
N THR A 106 -9.96 -0.97 9.22
CA THR A 106 -9.89 -1.92 10.34
C THR A 106 -10.52 -3.25 9.94
N THR A 107 -10.08 -4.37 10.52
CA THR A 107 -10.74 -5.67 10.31
C THR A 107 -12.19 -5.60 10.78
N ARG A 108 -12.49 -4.77 11.78
CA ARG A 108 -13.87 -4.52 12.24
C ARG A 108 -14.72 -3.79 11.20
N SER A 109 -14.12 -2.94 10.38
CA SER A 109 -14.81 -2.18 9.33
C SER A 109 -15.20 -3.03 8.13
N PHE A 110 -14.41 -4.06 7.83
CA PHE A 110 -14.66 -4.98 6.71
C PHE A 110 -15.04 -6.39 7.18
N GLY A 111 -15.20 -6.55 8.49
CA GLY A 111 -15.30 -7.82 9.19
C GLY A 111 -16.67 -8.42 9.04
N ASP A 112 -16.99 -8.84 7.83
CA ASP A 112 -18.01 -9.85 7.64
C ASP A 112 -17.44 -11.18 8.16
N LEU A 113 -17.97 -11.62 9.31
CA LEU A 113 -17.58 -12.88 9.95
C LEU A 113 -17.92 -14.12 9.09
N TYR A 114 -18.72 -13.94 8.04
CA TYR A 114 -19.21 -15.00 7.15
C TYR A 114 -18.40 -15.15 5.86
N LEU A 115 -17.30 -14.41 5.69
CA LEU A 115 -16.39 -14.59 4.54
C LEU A 115 -15.82 -16.01 4.51
N THR A 116 -16.30 -16.79 3.56
CA THR A 116 -15.79 -18.13 3.24
C THR A 116 -14.89 -18.07 2.00
N ALA A 117 -14.06 -19.10 1.80
CA ALA A 117 -13.13 -19.16 0.68
C ALA A 117 -13.85 -19.03 -0.67
N ASN A 118 -13.34 -18.15 -1.53
CA ASN A 118 -13.87 -17.88 -2.88
C ASN A 118 -15.37 -17.49 -2.90
N SER A 119 -15.89 -16.92 -1.81
CA SER A 119 -17.28 -16.48 -1.73
C SER A 119 -17.59 -15.21 -2.52
N ILE A 120 -16.56 -14.46 -2.94
CA ILE A 120 -16.69 -13.21 -3.70
C ILE A 120 -15.99 -13.40 -5.05
N SER A 121 -16.77 -13.61 -6.11
CA SER A 121 -16.22 -13.77 -7.46
C SER A 121 -16.02 -12.40 -8.12
N LEU A 122 -14.78 -12.05 -8.41
CA LEU A 122 -14.38 -10.81 -9.09
C LEU A 122 -13.48 -11.16 -10.29
N PRO A 123 -14.04 -11.75 -11.36
CA PRO A 123 -13.25 -12.27 -12.49
C PRO A 123 -12.51 -11.18 -13.27
N SER A 124 -12.97 -9.93 -13.19
CA SER A 124 -12.37 -8.78 -13.87
C SER A 124 -11.29 -8.08 -13.03
N LEU A 125 -11.10 -8.48 -11.77
CA LEU A 125 -10.21 -7.80 -10.84
C LEU A 125 -8.74 -7.97 -11.26
N ARG A 126 -8.07 -6.86 -11.51
CA ARG A 126 -6.65 -6.79 -11.88
C ARG A 126 -5.79 -6.26 -10.74
N GLU A 127 -6.35 -5.41 -9.89
CA GLU A 127 -5.63 -4.75 -8.81
C GLU A 127 -6.38 -4.86 -7.49
N LEU A 128 -5.66 -5.33 -6.46
CA LEU A 128 -6.17 -5.44 -5.09
C LEU A 128 -5.19 -4.77 -4.12
N LYS A 129 -5.65 -3.74 -3.42
CA LYS A 129 -4.86 -2.99 -2.43
C LYS A 129 -5.52 -3.07 -1.07
N ILE A 130 -4.76 -3.50 -0.07
CA ILE A 130 -5.26 -3.67 1.30
C ILE A 130 -4.28 -2.98 2.27
N TYR A 131 -4.80 -2.00 3.01
CA TYR A 131 -4.07 -1.17 3.97
C TYR A 131 -4.67 -1.30 5.39
N PRO A 132 -4.33 -2.37 6.11
CA PRO A 132 -4.77 -2.60 7.49
C PRO A 132 -4.36 -1.47 8.44
N GLN A 133 -5.30 -1.00 9.28
CA GLN A 133 -5.06 0.03 10.31
C GLN A 133 -5.01 -0.50 11.74
N ASP A 134 -5.53 -1.71 12.00
CA ASP A 134 -5.60 -2.29 13.35
C ASP A 134 -4.27 -2.92 13.80
N HIS A 135 -4.09 -2.98 15.12
CA HIS A 135 -2.97 -3.68 15.76
C HIS A 135 -3.20 -5.20 15.91
N ASP A 136 -4.43 -5.64 16.22
CA ASP A 136 -4.65 -6.94 16.88
C ASP A 136 -5.65 -7.89 16.19
N PHE A 137 -6.11 -7.61 14.97
CA PHE A 137 -7.23 -8.38 14.41
C PHE A 137 -6.86 -9.24 13.19
N PRO A 138 -6.81 -10.59 13.35
CA PRO A 138 -6.85 -11.50 12.21
C PRO A 138 -8.18 -11.33 11.46
N GLY A 139 -8.16 -11.30 10.14
CA GLY A 139 -9.38 -11.21 9.33
C GLY A 139 -9.21 -10.55 7.97
N LEU A 140 -8.20 -9.71 7.74
CA LEU A 140 -7.94 -9.19 6.38
C LEU A 140 -7.36 -10.26 5.45
N ASP A 141 -6.70 -11.27 6.01
CA ASP A 141 -6.38 -12.52 5.33
C ASP A 141 -7.64 -13.27 4.86
N ARG A 142 -8.77 -13.17 5.59
CA ARG A 142 -10.06 -13.72 5.14
C ARG A 142 -10.59 -13.01 3.90
N ILE A 143 -10.35 -11.70 3.75
CA ILE A 143 -10.70 -10.98 2.51
C ILE A 143 -9.93 -11.56 1.35
N ILE A 144 -8.61 -11.76 1.52
CA ILE A 144 -7.79 -12.41 0.50
C ILE A 144 -8.39 -13.78 0.17
N ILE A 145 -8.63 -14.64 1.17
CA ILE A 145 -9.21 -15.98 1.01
C ILE A 145 -10.57 -15.95 0.28
N ALA A 146 -11.42 -14.97 0.58
CA ALA A 146 -12.77 -14.86 0.04
C ALA A 146 -12.83 -14.39 -1.41
N ILE A 147 -11.89 -13.55 -1.84
CA ILE A 147 -11.85 -13.04 -3.21
C ILE A 147 -11.37 -14.14 -4.17
N ASP A 148 -12.19 -14.46 -5.17
CA ASP A 148 -11.82 -15.25 -6.33
C ASP A 148 -11.52 -14.32 -7.52
N ALA A 149 -10.24 -14.13 -7.80
CA ALA A 149 -9.72 -13.24 -8.83
C ALA A 149 -8.51 -13.90 -9.53
N THR A 150 -8.77 -14.93 -10.33
CA THR A 150 -7.74 -15.71 -11.05
C THR A 150 -6.85 -14.85 -11.97
N ASP A 151 -7.36 -13.69 -12.35
CA ASP A 151 -6.81 -12.75 -13.31
C ASP A 151 -6.11 -11.54 -12.66
N LEU A 152 -5.94 -11.57 -11.34
CA LEU A 152 -5.25 -10.56 -10.55
C LEU A 152 -3.78 -10.39 -11.02
N ASP A 153 -3.40 -9.16 -11.33
CA ASP A 153 -2.06 -8.79 -11.84
C ASP A 153 -1.24 -8.04 -10.78
N HIS A 154 -1.90 -7.27 -9.91
CA HIS A 154 -1.29 -6.43 -8.88
C HIS A 154 -1.92 -6.64 -7.50
N LEU A 155 -1.08 -6.89 -6.49
CA LEU A 155 -1.46 -6.99 -5.09
C LEU A 155 -0.61 -6.06 -4.23
N GLU A 156 -1.27 -5.18 -3.45
CA GLU A 156 -0.63 -4.47 -2.35
C GLU A 156 -1.20 -4.90 -1.01
N PHE A 157 -0.32 -5.28 -0.08
CA PHE A 157 -0.69 -5.56 1.29
C PHE A 157 0.30 -4.83 2.20
N VAL A 158 -0.13 -3.68 2.73
CA VAL A 158 0.72 -2.77 3.50
C VAL A 158 0.04 -2.40 4.83
N PRO A 159 0.13 -3.28 5.84
CA PRO A 159 -0.22 -2.96 7.22
C PRO A 159 0.50 -1.70 7.73
N ARG A 160 -0.25 -0.87 8.45
CA ARG A 160 0.33 0.27 9.16
C ARG A 160 1.37 -0.14 10.19
N TRP A 161 1.17 -1.29 10.85
CA TRP A 161 1.99 -1.78 11.95
C TRP A 161 2.69 -3.10 11.62
N GLY A 162 3.95 -3.24 12.05
CA GLY A 162 4.84 -4.38 11.77
C GLY A 162 4.62 -5.63 12.60
N PHE A 163 3.37 -6.06 12.80
CA PHE A 163 3.05 -7.25 13.61
C PHE A 163 2.58 -8.45 12.80
N GLY A 164 3.18 -8.65 11.62
CA GLY A 164 3.37 -9.96 11.02
C GLY A 164 2.11 -10.81 10.85
N ILE A 165 1.24 -10.38 9.95
CA ILE A 165 -0.12 -10.92 9.76
C ILE A 165 -0.16 -11.97 8.63
N LEU A 166 0.80 -11.96 7.70
CA LEU A 166 0.66 -12.71 6.46
C LEU A 166 1.24 -14.12 6.57
N SER A 167 0.36 -15.12 6.63
CA SER A 167 0.73 -16.52 6.42
C SER A 167 0.69 -16.87 4.91
N HIS A 168 1.32 -17.97 4.51
CA HIS A 168 1.26 -18.44 3.12
C HIS A 168 -0.08 -19.09 2.76
N ALA A 169 -0.86 -19.55 3.76
CA ALA A 169 -2.08 -20.34 3.55
C ALA A 169 -3.15 -19.63 2.70
N PRO A 170 -3.41 -18.31 2.84
CA PRO A 170 -4.31 -17.57 1.95
C PRO A 170 -3.91 -17.60 0.47
N PHE A 171 -2.62 -17.67 0.16
CA PHE A 171 -2.09 -17.55 -1.21
C PHE A 171 -1.77 -18.89 -1.86
N TRP A 172 -1.60 -19.93 -1.06
CA TRP A 172 -1.28 -21.28 -1.50
C TRP A 172 -2.26 -22.33 -0.95
N PRO A 173 -3.58 -22.12 -1.08
CA PRO A 173 -4.56 -23.07 -0.56
C PRO A 173 -4.37 -24.44 -1.25
N LEU A 174 -4.27 -25.50 -0.45
CA LEU A 174 -4.16 -26.89 -0.94
C LEU A 174 -2.99 -27.15 -1.91
N GLY A 175 -1.94 -26.33 -1.87
CA GLY A 175 -0.79 -26.53 -2.74
C GLY A 175 -0.86 -25.82 -4.10
N VAL A 176 -1.87 -24.97 -4.33
CA VAL A 176 -2.11 -24.29 -5.62
C VAL A 176 -2.05 -22.77 -5.42
N PRO A 177 -1.42 -22.01 -6.34
CA PRO A 177 -1.43 -20.56 -6.27
C PRO A 177 -2.85 -20.02 -6.44
N LYS A 178 -3.29 -19.20 -5.50
CA LYS A 178 -4.59 -18.52 -5.57
C LYS A 178 -4.65 -17.48 -6.67
N PHE A 179 -3.56 -16.74 -6.86
CA PHE A 179 -3.42 -15.72 -7.90
C PHE A 179 -2.30 -16.14 -8.87
N PRO A 180 -2.56 -17.13 -9.74
CA PRO A 180 -1.51 -17.73 -10.57
C PRO A 180 -0.90 -16.76 -11.59
N ARG A 181 -1.61 -15.68 -11.94
CA ARG A 181 -1.18 -14.66 -12.91
C ARG A 181 -0.57 -13.41 -12.28
N LEU A 182 -0.42 -13.37 -10.96
CA LEU A 182 0.06 -12.20 -10.23
C LEU A 182 1.49 -11.84 -10.64
N ARG A 183 1.69 -10.61 -11.15
CA ARG A 183 2.99 -10.12 -11.65
C ARG A 183 3.62 -9.06 -10.76
N LYS A 184 2.80 -8.33 -9.99
CA LYS A 184 3.23 -7.22 -9.14
C LYS A 184 2.80 -7.43 -7.70
N ILE A 185 3.73 -7.33 -6.77
CA ILE A 185 3.42 -7.31 -5.34
C ILE A 185 4.05 -6.10 -4.65
N ARG A 186 3.33 -5.57 -3.66
CA ARG A 186 3.87 -4.66 -2.65
C ARG A 186 3.57 -5.20 -1.27
N LEU A 187 4.62 -5.56 -0.55
CA LEU A 187 4.55 -6.11 0.81
C LEU A 187 5.41 -5.22 1.71
N LYS A 188 4.81 -4.68 2.76
CA LYS A 188 5.53 -3.94 3.80
C LYS A 188 4.87 -4.22 5.14
N ASN A 189 5.65 -4.54 6.17
CA ASN A 189 5.14 -4.83 7.52
C ASN A 189 4.23 -6.08 7.59
N THR A 190 4.47 -7.05 6.71
CA THR A 190 3.63 -8.24 6.48
C THR A 190 4.21 -9.51 7.09
N VAL A 191 5.53 -9.59 7.22
CA VAL A 191 6.23 -10.80 7.64
C VAL A 191 6.29 -10.93 9.16
N ASN A 192 6.05 -12.13 9.68
CA ASN A 192 6.47 -12.54 11.02
C ASN A 192 7.61 -13.57 10.93
N GLU A 193 8.31 -13.78 12.04
CA GLU A 193 9.42 -14.74 12.16
C GLU A 193 9.03 -16.21 11.88
N HIS A 194 7.73 -16.53 11.93
CA HIS A 194 7.19 -17.88 11.78
C HIS A 194 6.71 -18.20 10.36
N SER A 195 6.63 -17.19 9.48
CA SER A 195 6.08 -17.37 8.15
C SER A 195 7.09 -18.11 7.25
N ASN A 196 6.63 -19.19 6.62
CA ASN A 196 7.42 -19.91 5.64
C ASN A 196 7.49 -19.10 4.33
N MET A 197 8.49 -18.24 4.23
CA MET A 197 8.71 -17.37 3.07
C MET A 197 8.93 -18.15 1.77
N ALA A 198 9.50 -19.36 1.82
CA ALA A 198 9.68 -20.18 0.63
C ALA A 198 8.34 -20.62 0.03
N LEU A 199 7.36 -20.96 0.87
CA LEU A 199 5.99 -21.26 0.43
C LEU A 199 5.27 -20.00 -0.08
N LEU A 200 5.46 -18.87 0.61
CA LEU A 200 4.89 -17.60 0.16
C LEU A 200 5.46 -17.18 -1.21
N ALA A 201 6.77 -17.30 -1.42
CA ALA A 201 7.39 -17.03 -2.71
C ALA A 201 6.86 -17.97 -3.80
N SER A 202 6.66 -19.24 -3.48
CA SER A 202 6.08 -20.22 -4.42
C SER A 202 4.66 -19.86 -4.83
N ALA A 203 3.94 -19.10 -3.99
CA ALA A 203 2.59 -18.63 -4.30
C ALA A 203 2.50 -17.61 -5.43
N PHE A 204 3.64 -17.05 -5.84
CA PHE A 204 3.72 -16.01 -6.88
C PHE A 204 4.68 -16.45 -7.99
N PRO A 205 4.34 -17.52 -8.74
CA PRO A 205 5.28 -18.11 -9.71
C PRO A 205 5.58 -17.20 -10.90
N MET A 206 4.68 -16.27 -11.26
CA MET A 206 4.82 -15.36 -12.40
C MET A 206 5.28 -13.95 -12.00
N LEU A 207 5.86 -13.80 -10.80
CA LEU A 207 6.18 -12.49 -10.26
C LEU A 207 7.33 -11.82 -11.03
N ARG A 208 7.09 -10.57 -11.47
CA ARG A 208 8.07 -9.75 -12.20
C ARG A 208 8.51 -8.52 -11.43
N HIS A 209 7.62 -7.98 -10.61
CA HIS A 209 7.89 -6.77 -9.84
C HIS A 209 7.53 -7.00 -8.37
N ALA A 210 8.49 -6.80 -7.49
CA ALA A 210 8.29 -6.88 -6.05
C ALA A 210 8.65 -5.54 -5.41
N ALA A 211 7.83 -5.06 -4.47
CA ALA A 211 8.15 -3.93 -3.62
C ALA A 211 8.11 -4.39 -2.16
N LEU A 212 9.25 -4.39 -1.48
CA LEU A 212 9.44 -5.03 -0.18
C LEU A 212 9.87 -3.99 0.87
N GLY A 213 9.25 -4.02 2.05
CA GLY A 213 9.72 -3.33 3.25
C GLY A 213 10.96 -3.98 3.87
N GLY A 214 11.60 -3.32 4.84
CA GLY A 214 12.85 -3.82 5.44
C GLY A 214 12.78 -5.23 6.04
N LEU A 215 11.67 -5.54 6.75
CA LEU A 215 11.44 -6.89 7.28
C LEU A 215 11.27 -7.93 6.17
N GLU A 216 10.53 -7.57 5.11
CA GLU A 216 10.35 -8.43 3.94
C GLU A 216 11.68 -8.68 3.22
N VAL A 217 12.50 -7.66 2.98
CA VAL A 217 13.83 -7.81 2.38
C VAL A 217 14.65 -8.82 3.18
N SER A 218 14.68 -8.67 4.50
CA SER A 218 15.41 -9.58 5.38
C SER A 218 14.87 -11.01 5.29
N ALA A 219 13.56 -11.19 5.22
CA ALA A 219 12.92 -12.50 5.17
C ALA A 219 13.09 -13.21 3.82
N PHE A 220 13.08 -12.46 2.72
CA PHE A 220 13.18 -13.01 1.36
C PHE A 220 14.62 -13.15 0.86
N ILE A 221 15.57 -12.38 1.39
CA ILE A 221 16.95 -12.29 0.87
C ILE A 221 18.00 -12.86 1.85
N ALA A 222 17.84 -12.69 3.17
CA ALA A 222 18.95 -12.92 4.11
C ALA A 222 19.39 -14.38 4.26
N ARG A 223 18.51 -15.36 4.00
CA ARG A 223 18.75 -16.78 4.30
C ARG A 223 18.88 -17.60 3.04
N SER A 224 19.91 -18.44 2.93
CA SER A 224 20.05 -19.43 1.86
C SER A 224 19.43 -20.78 2.27
N PRO A 225 18.63 -21.45 1.41
CA PRO A 225 18.18 -21.01 0.09
C PRO A 225 17.20 -19.83 0.18
N ARG A 226 17.39 -18.82 -0.68
CA ARG A 226 16.62 -17.57 -0.58
C ARG A 226 15.24 -17.73 -1.19
N PRO A 227 14.16 -17.38 -0.48
CA PRO A 227 12.82 -17.38 -1.02
C PRO A 227 12.69 -16.57 -2.33
N ILE A 228 13.37 -15.43 -2.41
CA ILE A 228 13.34 -14.56 -3.61
C ILE A 228 13.85 -15.26 -4.88
N ASP A 229 14.73 -16.26 -4.75
CA ASP A 229 15.31 -16.96 -5.90
C ASP A 229 14.29 -17.85 -6.64
N ARG A 230 13.11 -18.07 -6.04
CA ARG A 230 11.95 -18.74 -6.66
C ARG A 230 11.19 -17.85 -7.65
N TRP A 231 11.44 -16.55 -7.65
CA TRP A 231 10.87 -15.62 -8.63
C TRP A 231 11.79 -15.54 -9.84
N GLU A 232 11.72 -16.56 -10.68
CA GLU A 232 12.62 -16.71 -11.83
C GLU A 232 12.45 -15.58 -12.86
N GLU A 233 11.23 -15.05 -13.00
CA GLU A 233 10.89 -13.92 -13.87
C GLU A 233 11.06 -12.53 -13.22
N LEU A 234 11.71 -12.42 -12.05
CA LEU A 234 11.85 -11.13 -11.37
C LEU A 234 12.69 -10.15 -12.20
N GLU A 235 12.04 -9.09 -12.68
CA GLU A 235 12.61 -8.01 -13.51
C GLU A 235 12.97 -6.77 -12.66
N SER A 236 12.18 -6.48 -11.62
CA SER A 236 12.43 -5.32 -10.75
C SER A 236 12.13 -5.56 -9.27
N LEU A 237 12.93 -4.95 -8.40
CA LEU A 237 12.76 -4.95 -6.95
C LEU A 237 12.75 -3.52 -6.40
N THR A 238 11.68 -3.12 -5.73
CA THR A 238 11.58 -1.86 -4.99
C THR A 238 11.85 -2.12 -3.50
N ILE A 239 12.70 -1.31 -2.89
CA ILE A 239 13.02 -1.36 -1.45
C ILE A 239 12.36 -0.18 -0.76
N ILE A 240 11.43 -0.46 0.16
CA ILE A 240 10.63 0.55 0.84
C ILE A 240 11.25 0.88 2.20
N GLY A 241 11.64 2.14 2.37
CA GLY A 241 12.28 2.67 3.57
C GLY A 241 13.66 2.07 3.82
N PRO A 242 14.64 2.27 2.91
CA PRO A 242 15.94 1.59 2.98
C PRO A 242 16.73 1.90 4.25
N GLU A 243 17.15 0.87 4.98
CA GLU A 243 18.03 0.95 6.15
C GLU A 243 19.29 0.12 5.93
N TYR A 244 20.36 0.50 6.62
CA TYR A 244 21.69 -0.10 6.50
C TYR A 244 21.66 -1.65 6.54
N THR A 245 20.95 -2.22 7.51
CA THR A 245 21.05 -3.66 7.86
C THR A 245 20.63 -4.59 6.74
N PHE A 246 19.63 -4.23 5.95
CA PHE A 246 19.16 -5.05 4.84
C PHE A 246 19.66 -4.58 3.47
N MET A 247 20.25 -3.38 3.37
CA MET A 247 20.98 -2.96 2.16
C MET A 247 22.26 -3.78 1.96
N GLU A 248 22.92 -4.20 3.05
CA GLU A 248 24.07 -5.12 2.98
C GLU A 248 23.65 -6.51 2.45
N GLN A 249 22.52 -7.03 2.93
CA GLN A 249 21.97 -8.30 2.46
C GLN A 249 21.55 -8.25 1.00
N LEU A 250 20.91 -7.14 0.60
CA LEU A 250 20.55 -6.86 -0.80
C LEU A 250 21.80 -6.84 -1.70
N LEU A 251 22.85 -6.14 -1.28
CA LEU A 251 24.10 -6.04 -2.03
C LEU A 251 24.72 -7.42 -2.26
N GLY A 252 24.86 -8.23 -1.20
CA GLY A 252 25.42 -9.58 -1.32
C GLY A 252 24.62 -10.48 -2.26
N TRP A 253 23.28 -10.40 -2.21
CA TRP A 253 22.43 -11.14 -3.14
C TRP A 253 22.56 -10.65 -4.59
N LEU A 254 22.62 -9.34 -4.82
CA LEU A 254 22.80 -8.78 -6.16
C LEU A 254 24.16 -9.16 -6.76
N GLU A 255 25.22 -9.15 -5.95
CA GLU A 255 26.56 -9.59 -6.36
C GLU A 255 26.54 -11.07 -6.80
N GLU A 256 25.97 -11.96 -5.98
CA GLU A 256 25.84 -13.38 -6.33
C GLU A 256 24.96 -13.59 -7.59
N ARG A 257 23.87 -12.84 -7.72
CA ARG A 257 23.00 -12.88 -8.90
C ARG A 257 23.76 -12.46 -10.16
N TYR A 258 24.58 -11.42 -10.07
CA TYR A 258 25.42 -10.95 -11.16
C TYR A 258 26.47 -12.00 -11.56
N GLN A 259 27.16 -12.59 -10.57
CA GLN A 259 28.16 -13.64 -10.79
C GLN A 259 27.58 -14.91 -11.43
N THR A 260 26.32 -15.24 -11.13
CA THR A 260 25.59 -16.40 -11.71
C THR A 260 24.98 -16.11 -13.08
N GLY A 261 25.17 -14.90 -13.63
CA GLY A 261 24.74 -14.56 -14.99
C GLY A 261 23.23 -14.33 -15.15
N ARG A 262 22.48 -14.12 -14.04
CA ARG A 262 21.01 -13.91 -14.06
C ARG A 262 20.56 -12.50 -14.51
N GLY A 263 21.44 -11.76 -15.18
CA GLY A 263 21.19 -10.39 -15.65
C GLY A 263 21.13 -9.34 -14.53
N MET A 264 21.29 -8.08 -14.90
CA MET A 264 21.11 -6.95 -13.97
C MET A 264 19.62 -6.74 -13.67
N LEU A 265 19.31 -6.60 -12.39
CA LEU A 265 17.95 -6.31 -11.90
C LEU A 265 17.70 -4.80 -11.90
N HIS A 266 16.46 -4.36 -12.15
CA HIS A 266 16.07 -2.98 -11.88
C HIS A 266 15.74 -2.83 -10.39
N VAL A 267 16.51 -2.03 -9.66
CA VAL A 267 16.31 -1.78 -8.24
C VAL A 267 15.79 -0.36 -8.05
N ARG A 268 14.63 -0.22 -7.43
CA ARG A 268 14.07 1.07 -7.03
C ARG A 268 14.21 1.25 -5.53
N LEU A 269 14.65 2.42 -5.09
CA LEU A 269 14.69 2.77 -3.67
C LEU A 269 13.58 3.79 -3.41
N GLU A 270 12.71 3.53 -2.43
CA GLU A 270 11.55 4.39 -2.11
C GLU A 270 11.50 4.77 -0.63
N GLY A 271 11.14 6.03 -0.32
CA GLY A 271 10.77 6.48 1.02
C GLY A 271 11.92 6.99 1.89
N LEU A 272 11.80 6.82 3.22
CA LEU A 272 12.77 7.39 4.16
C LEU A 272 14.01 6.50 4.31
N ALA A 273 15.16 7.00 3.88
CA ALA A 273 16.46 6.40 4.12
C ALA A 273 17.04 6.91 5.44
N SER A 274 17.46 5.98 6.30
CA SER A 274 18.21 6.34 7.51
C SER A 274 19.70 6.32 7.20
N THR A 275 20.45 7.31 7.72
CA THR A 275 21.92 7.40 7.77
C THR A 275 22.66 7.99 6.56
N SER A 276 23.91 8.42 6.82
CA SER A 276 24.93 8.80 5.84
C SER A 276 25.32 7.66 4.90
N ASP A 277 25.15 6.42 5.35
CA ASP A 277 25.72 5.24 4.70
C ASP A 277 24.86 4.80 3.51
N PHE A 278 23.63 5.32 3.40
CA PHE A 278 22.76 5.12 2.24
C PHE A 278 23.48 5.41 0.92
N LEU A 279 24.25 6.51 0.84
CA LEU A 279 24.97 6.88 -0.37
C LEU A 279 26.07 5.88 -0.72
N GLU A 280 26.72 5.29 0.28
CA GLU A 280 27.73 4.27 0.07
C GLU A 280 27.11 3.00 -0.51
N PHE A 281 26.02 2.50 0.07
CA PHE A 281 25.32 1.33 -0.46
C PHE A 281 24.71 1.57 -1.83
N HIS A 282 24.12 2.75 -2.05
CA HIS A 282 23.61 3.14 -3.36
C HIS A 282 24.70 3.01 -4.44
N ASN A 283 25.90 3.54 -4.18
CA ASN A 283 27.02 3.47 -5.11
C ASN A 283 27.53 2.04 -5.34
N LYS A 284 27.47 1.17 -4.32
CA LYS A 284 27.81 -0.24 -4.44
C LYS A 284 26.77 -1.01 -5.26
N ILE A 285 25.49 -0.77 -5.02
CA ILE A 285 24.38 -1.43 -5.74
C ILE A 285 24.40 -1.08 -7.23
N LEU A 286 24.76 0.16 -7.60
CA LEU A 286 24.92 0.59 -9.01
C LEU A 286 25.90 -0.28 -9.82
N GLN A 287 26.80 -1.02 -9.17
CA GLN A 287 27.75 -1.91 -9.84
C GLN A 287 27.08 -3.22 -10.32
N PHE A 288 25.95 -3.59 -9.72
CA PHE A 288 25.30 -4.89 -9.92
C PHE A 288 23.84 -4.78 -10.40
N ALA A 289 23.25 -3.59 -10.38
CA ALA A 289 21.86 -3.33 -10.72
C ALA A 289 21.67 -1.96 -11.39
N VAL A 290 20.57 -1.81 -12.13
CA VAL A 290 20.09 -0.50 -12.59
C VAL A 290 19.31 0.13 -11.44
N VAL A 291 19.75 1.28 -10.91
CA VAL A 291 19.13 1.87 -9.72
C VAL A 291 18.31 3.11 -10.05
N GLU A 292 17.09 3.16 -9.53
CA GLU A 292 16.17 4.30 -9.59
C GLU A 292 15.87 4.81 -8.17
N LEU A 293 15.88 6.13 -7.98
CA LEU A 293 15.50 6.78 -6.72
C LEU A 293 14.11 7.40 -6.86
N ASP A 294 13.15 6.97 -6.04
CA ASP A 294 11.75 7.38 -6.10
C ASP A 294 11.28 7.95 -4.74
N ASP A 295 10.99 9.26 -4.68
CA ASP A 295 10.67 10.01 -3.44
C ASP A 295 11.58 9.68 -2.24
N ILE A 296 12.89 9.50 -2.48
CA ILE A 296 13.84 9.19 -1.40
C ILE A 296 14.09 10.44 -0.56
N LYS A 297 13.90 10.25 0.76
CA LYS A 297 14.15 11.25 1.79
C LYS A 297 15.24 10.75 2.72
N LEU A 298 16.37 11.44 2.79
CA LEU A 298 17.45 11.15 3.73
C LEU A 298 17.17 11.79 5.08
N LYS A 299 17.20 11.03 6.16
CA LYS A 299 17.15 11.57 7.52
C LYS A 299 18.54 11.62 8.14
N ILE A 300 19.02 12.82 8.47
CA ILE A 300 20.27 13.05 9.20
C ILE A 300 19.94 13.81 10.49
N GLY A 301 20.05 13.12 11.62
CA GLY A 301 19.59 13.63 12.92
C GLY A 301 18.08 13.91 12.89
N LYS A 302 17.69 15.17 13.09
CA LYS A 302 16.28 15.63 13.01
C LYS A 302 15.88 16.19 11.64
N ALA A 303 16.85 16.44 10.75
CA ALA A 303 16.60 17.02 9.44
C ALA A 303 16.31 15.93 8.40
N THR A 304 15.50 16.29 7.40
CA THR A 304 15.15 15.43 6.26
C THR A 304 15.57 16.14 4.96
N PHE A 305 16.16 15.41 4.03
CA PHE A 305 16.67 15.94 2.75
C PHE A 305 16.06 15.16 1.61
N VAL A 306 15.57 15.83 0.58
CA VAL A 306 15.10 15.15 -0.64
C VAL A 306 16.31 14.82 -1.51
N VAL A 307 16.42 13.57 -1.93
CA VAL A 307 17.46 13.13 -2.87
C VAL A 307 16.89 13.16 -4.26
N THR A 308 17.50 13.96 -5.13
CA THR A 308 17.15 13.98 -6.57
C THR A 308 18.12 13.11 -7.36
N PRO A 309 17.70 12.55 -8.51
CA PRO A 309 18.55 11.70 -9.37
C PRO A 309 19.86 12.37 -9.78
N SER A 310 19.84 13.70 -9.96
CA SER A 310 21.03 14.54 -10.03
C SER A 310 21.47 14.85 -8.60
N ILE A 311 22.26 14.00 -7.96
CA ILE A 311 22.66 14.05 -6.54
C ILE A 311 23.05 15.49 -6.11
N GLN A 312 22.04 16.25 -5.70
CA GLN A 312 22.09 17.57 -5.10
C GLN A 312 21.03 17.50 -4.00
N ALA A 313 21.48 17.29 -2.78
CA ALA A 313 20.61 17.30 -1.62
C ALA A 313 20.09 18.74 -1.43
N LYS A 314 18.80 18.97 -1.66
CA LYS A 314 18.16 20.25 -1.33
C LYS A 314 17.75 20.23 0.15
N LEU A 315 18.18 21.25 0.88
CA LEU A 315 17.90 21.42 2.31
C LEU A 315 16.41 21.75 2.50
N SER A 316 15.65 20.92 3.24
CA SER A 316 14.21 21.20 3.45
C SER A 316 13.90 21.95 4.76
N LYS A 317 14.87 22.14 5.66
CA LYS A 317 14.86 23.10 6.79
C LYS A 317 16.22 23.05 7.51
N ALA A 318 16.82 24.21 7.78
CA ALA A 318 18.17 24.29 8.36
C ALA A 318 18.16 24.24 9.89
N THR A 319 18.89 23.28 10.47
CA THR A 319 19.55 23.47 11.77
C THR A 319 21.04 23.73 11.54
N PRO A 320 21.69 24.66 12.28
CA PRO A 320 23.02 25.18 11.94
C PRO A 320 24.19 24.18 11.93
N ASP A 321 24.03 22.99 12.51
CA ASP A 321 25.16 22.08 12.80
C ASP A 321 25.38 20.93 11.79
N ILE A 322 24.66 20.87 10.66
CA ILE A 322 24.66 19.70 9.76
C ILE A 322 25.71 19.77 8.63
N ALA A 323 26.39 20.91 8.45
CA ALA A 323 27.36 21.11 7.35
C ALA A 323 28.54 20.11 7.36
N SER A 324 28.90 19.54 8.52
CA SER A 324 29.98 18.54 8.63
C SER A 324 29.60 17.13 8.17
N ALA A 325 28.31 16.78 8.09
CA ALA A 325 27.87 15.42 7.77
C ALA A 325 27.71 15.16 6.25
N LEU A 326 27.71 16.20 5.42
CA LEU A 326 27.34 16.13 4.01
C LEU A 326 28.52 16.09 3.03
N GLY A 327 29.76 15.95 3.50
CA GLY A 327 30.92 15.68 2.63
C GLY A 327 31.02 16.58 1.39
N ASN A 328 31.45 17.84 1.56
CA ASN A 328 31.79 18.77 0.47
C ASN A 328 30.65 19.23 -0.47
N ILE A 329 29.45 19.53 0.04
CA ILE A 329 28.47 20.32 -0.73
C ILE A 329 28.84 21.81 -0.61
N ARG A 330 29.10 22.47 -1.75
CA ARG A 330 29.45 23.91 -1.78
C ARG A 330 28.22 24.75 -1.42
N ASN A 331 28.40 25.70 -0.50
CA ASN A 331 27.36 26.66 -0.03
C ASN A 331 26.71 27.53 -1.13
N SER A 332 27.23 27.51 -2.37
CA SER A 332 26.78 28.38 -3.46
C SER A 332 25.48 27.95 -4.15
N ASP A 333 24.95 26.76 -3.84
CA ASP A 333 23.82 26.17 -4.59
C ASP A 333 22.49 26.25 -3.81
N LEU A 334 22.44 27.11 -2.78
CA LEU A 334 21.26 27.30 -1.93
C LEU A 334 20.34 28.37 -2.53
N VAL A 335 19.19 27.93 -3.08
CA VAL A 335 18.06 28.82 -3.40
C VAL A 335 16.96 28.57 -2.35
N PRO A 336 16.50 29.60 -1.61
CA PRO A 336 15.37 29.47 -0.71
C PRO A 336 14.11 29.20 -1.52
N CYS A 337 13.36 28.16 -1.16
CA CYS A 337 11.96 28.04 -1.57
C CYS A 337 11.09 28.56 -0.43
N GLU A 338 10.07 29.35 -0.78
CA GLU A 338 9.00 29.73 0.14
C GLU A 338 8.08 28.52 0.32
N ASP A 339 7.84 28.11 1.58
CA ASP A 339 6.80 27.14 1.91
C ASP A 339 5.47 27.89 1.97
N ASP A 340 4.46 27.40 1.25
CA ASP A 340 3.05 27.70 1.52
C ASP A 340 2.68 27.03 2.86
N ASP A 341 2.75 27.81 3.93
CA ASP A 341 2.27 27.46 5.27
C ASP A 341 0.76 27.22 5.23
N ASP A 342 0.33 25.99 5.55
CA ASP A 342 -0.92 25.77 6.29
C ASP A 342 -0.94 24.37 6.92
N ASN A 343 -0.43 24.29 8.15
CA ASN A 343 -0.91 23.29 9.11
C ASN A 343 -0.63 23.76 10.55
N PRO A 344 -1.66 24.00 11.40
CA PRO A 344 -1.45 24.23 12.80
C PRO A 344 -1.30 22.91 13.55
N VAL A 345 -0.21 22.86 14.31
CA VAL A 345 0.18 21.85 15.29
C VAL A 345 -0.87 21.75 16.42
N GLY A 346 -1.09 20.54 16.90
CA GLY A 346 -1.79 20.26 18.15
C GLY A 346 -1.47 18.86 18.66
N PHE A 347 -0.30 18.73 19.29
CA PHE A 347 -0.03 17.69 20.27
C PHE A 347 -0.79 18.04 21.56
N ASP A 348 -1.34 17.05 22.24
CA ASP A 348 -1.26 16.98 23.70
C ASP A 348 -1.33 15.52 24.17
N ASP A 349 -0.50 15.26 25.18
CA ASP A 349 -0.18 13.99 25.81
C ASP A 349 -1.38 13.29 26.47
N PHE A 350 -1.46 11.95 26.35
CA PHE A 350 -1.68 10.95 27.41
C PHE A 350 -1.53 9.52 26.87
#